data_AF-A0A955R962-F1
#
_entry.id   AF-A0A955R962-F1
#
_cell.length_a   1.000
_cell.length_b   1.000
_cell.length_c   1.000
_cell.angle_alpha   90.00
_cell.angle_beta   90.00
_cell.angle_gamma   90.00
#
_symmetry.space_group_name_H-M   'P 1'
#
loop_
_entity.id
_entity.type
_entity.pdbx_description
1 polymer ?
#
loop_
_entity_poly.entity_id
_entity_poly.type
_entity_poly.pdbx_seq_one_letter_code
_entity_poly.pdbx_strand_id
1 'polypeptide(L)'
;MTDLSALGSLTTVSGQFKLERLNDLHDLSGLEGLQAVGTDPSHEWDDGLDLVISGNAVLEDVSALENVAWVGGDLVVRDNPALPAAAADRLATAIDHVSGRVVVRDNGP
;
A
#
# COMPACT_ATOMS: atom_id res chain seq x y z
N MET A 1 -6.22 -5.88 -14.92
CA MET A 1 -4.75 -5.74 -14.80
C MET A 1 -4.33 -6.79 -13.80
N THR A 2 -3.42 -7.69 -14.19
CA THR A 2 -3.10 -8.91 -13.41
C THR A 2 -1.62 -9.01 -13.04
N ASP A 3 -0.79 -8.07 -13.46
CA ASP A 3 0.66 -8.16 -13.32
C ASP A 3 1.25 -6.76 -13.08
N LEU A 4 2.18 -6.70 -12.12
CA LEU A 4 2.93 -5.49 -11.74
C LEU A 4 4.45 -5.68 -11.95
N SER A 5 4.90 -6.77 -12.60
CA SER A 5 6.32 -7.12 -12.74
C SER A 5 7.16 -6.03 -13.41
N ALA A 6 6.54 -5.24 -14.30
CA ALA A 6 7.17 -4.09 -14.95
C ALA A 6 7.58 -2.97 -13.97
N LEU A 7 7.05 -2.97 -12.75
CA LEU A 7 7.37 -2.01 -11.69
C LEU A 7 8.47 -2.49 -10.74
N GLY A 8 9.10 -3.65 -10.98
CA GLY A 8 10.11 -4.23 -10.08
C GLY A 8 11.36 -3.39 -9.83
N SER A 9 11.59 -2.34 -10.61
CA SER A 9 12.68 -1.36 -10.38
C SER A 9 12.25 -0.14 -9.56
N LEU A 10 10.97 -0.03 -9.23
CA LEU A 10 10.39 1.11 -8.51
C LEU A 10 10.78 1.03 -7.03
N THR A 11 11.65 1.93 -6.58
CA THR A 11 12.06 2.03 -5.18
C THR A 11 11.30 3.09 -4.41
N THR A 12 10.80 4.11 -5.10
CA THR A 12 10.13 5.27 -4.48
C THR A 12 9.02 5.78 -5.38
N VAL A 13 7.87 6.06 -4.78
CA VAL A 13 6.79 6.83 -5.41
C VAL A 13 6.76 8.19 -4.75
N SER A 14 7.10 9.25 -5.47
CA SER A 14 7.20 10.61 -4.90
C SER A 14 5.87 11.25 -4.52
N GLY A 15 4.75 10.66 -4.90
CA GLY A 15 3.41 11.15 -4.58
C GLY A 15 2.53 10.02 -4.07
N GLN A 16 1.25 10.07 -4.42
CA GLN A 16 0.30 9.05 -4.02
C GLN A 16 0.52 7.73 -4.75
N PHE A 17 0.37 6.62 -4.04
CA PHE A 17 0.31 5.29 -4.63
C PHE A 17 -1.03 4.62 -4.31
N LYS A 18 -1.85 4.38 -5.34
CA LYS A 18 -3.19 3.80 -5.19
C LYS A 18 -3.34 2.50 -5.97
N LEU A 19 -3.82 1.48 -5.27
CA LEU A 19 -4.25 0.20 -5.78
C LEU A 19 -5.74 0.08 -5.47
N GLU A 20 -6.57 0.54 -6.40
CA GLU A 20 -8.01 0.64 -6.21
C GLU A 20 -8.78 -0.17 -7.25
N ARG A 21 -9.72 -0.99 -6.79
CA ARG A 21 -10.69 -1.72 -7.63
C ARG A 21 -10.04 -2.60 -8.70
N LEU A 22 -8.93 -3.25 -8.36
CA LEU A 22 -8.23 -4.22 -9.21
C LEU A 22 -8.90 -5.58 -9.06
N ASN A 23 -9.86 -5.86 -9.95
CA ASN A 23 -10.72 -7.06 -9.86
C ASN A 23 -10.04 -8.38 -10.22
N ASP A 24 -8.85 -8.33 -10.82
CA ASP A 24 -8.14 -9.53 -11.32
C ASP A 24 -6.75 -9.69 -10.69
N LEU A 25 -6.36 -8.80 -9.77
CA LEU A 25 -5.02 -8.79 -9.19
C LEU A 25 -5.05 -9.48 -7.82
N HIS A 26 -4.50 -10.69 -7.77
CA HIS A 26 -4.48 -11.53 -6.55
C HIS A 26 -3.38 -11.13 -5.56
N ASP A 27 -2.29 -10.57 -6.06
CA ASP A 27 -1.12 -10.19 -5.27
C ASP A 27 -0.43 -8.96 -5.85
N LEU A 28 0.52 -8.42 -5.10
CA LEU A 28 1.28 -7.23 -5.48
C LEU A 28 2.69 -7.56 -5.99
N SER A 29 2.91 -8.79 -6.49
CA SER A 29 4.22 -9.23 -6.96
C SER A 29 4.76 -8.30 -8.05
N GLY A 30 6.04 -7.93 -7.92
CA GLY A 30 6.67 -6.88 -8.72
C GLY A 30 6.79 -5.53 -8.01
N LEU A 31 6.30 -5.40 -6.77
CA LEU A 31 6.48 -4.21 -5.93
C LEU A 31 7.45 -4.41 -4.76
N GLU A 32 8.18 -5.53 -4.72
CA GLU A 32 9.09 -5.89 -3.63
C GLU A 32 10.23 -4.88 -3.45
N GLY A 33 10.56 -4.13 -4.51
CA GLY A 33 11.57 -3.07 -4.48
C GLY A 33 11.09 -1.77 -3.85
N LEU A 34 9.77 -1.59 -3.62
CA LEU A 34 9.21 -0.33 -3.15
C LEU A 34 9.54 -0.12 -1.67
N GLN A 35 10.20 1.00 -1.38
CA GLN A 35 10.68 1.35 -0.04
C GLN A 35 9.99 2.58 0.55
N ALA A 36 9.46 3.47 -0.29
CA ALA A 36 8.83 4.70 0.16
C ALA A 36 7.70 5.17 -0.77
N VAL A 37 6.64 5.70 -0.16
CA VAL A 37 5.54 6.42 -0.82
C VAL A 37 5.48 7.83 -0.22
N GLY A 38 5.45 8.84 -1.09
CA GLY A 38 5.56 10.25 -0.75
C GLY A 38 7.01 10.79 -0.76
N THR A 39 7.13 12.12 -0.77
CA THR A 39 8.41 12.84 -0.62
C THR A 39 8.57 13.49 0.74
N ASP A 40 9.84 13.82 1.01
CA ASP A 40 10.41 14.72 2.00
C ASP A 40 9.43 15.39 3.01
N PRO A 41 9.63 15.19 4.33
CA PRO A 41 8.87 15.84 5.42
C PRO A 41 8.92 17.38 5.43
N SER A 42 9.58 18.03 4.46
CA SER A 42 9.63 19.48 4.29
C SER A 42 8.39 20.10 3.63
N HIS A 43 7.46 19.30 3.09
CA HIS A 43 6.23 19.83 2.47
C HIS A 43 5.13 19.97 3.53
N GLU A 44 4.79 21.21 3.88
CA GLU A 44 3.82 21.55 4.94
C GLU A 44 2.36 21.16 4.62
N TRP A 45 2.09 20.65 3.42
CA TRP A 45 0.79 20.11 3.04
C TRP A 45 0.89 18.59 2.83
N ASP A 46 0.28 17.86 3.77
CA ASP A 46 0.14 16.40 3.86
C ASP A 46 -0.86 15.82 2.82
N ASP A 47 -1.27 16.58 1.81
CA ASP A 47 -2.30 16.14 0.86
C ASP A 47 -1.71 15.39 -0.34
N GLY A 48 -1.96 14.07 -0.38
CA GLY A 48 -1.70 13.25 -1.57
C GLY A 48 -0.40 12.47 -1.56
N LEU A 49 0.13 12.14 -0.38
CA LEU A 49 1.28 11.23 -0.21
C LEU A 49 0.87 9.84 0.30
N ASP A 50 -0.41 9.49 0.14
CA ASP A 50 -1.00 8.29 0.73
C ASP A 50 -0.59 6.99 0.01
N LEU A 51 -0.51 5.92 0.78
CA LEU A 51 -0.56 4.54 0.27
C LEU A 51 -1.98 4.01 0.46
N VAL A 52 -2.71 3.81 -0.64
CA VAL A 52 -4.11 3.36 -0.62
C VAL A 52 -4.27 2.01 -1.31
N ILE A 53 -4.74 1.02 -0.57
CA ILE A 53 -5.14 -0.30 -1.08
C ILE A 53 -6.63 -0.47 -0.77
N SER A 54 -7.49 -0.28 -1.77
CA SER A 54 -8.93 -0.25 -1.51
C SER A 54 -9.81 -0.89 -2.57
N GLY A 55 -10.80 -1.67 -2.12
CA GLY A 55 -11.81 -2.22 -3.02
C GLY A 55 -11.30 -3.32 -3.96
N ASN A 56 -10.17 -3.97 -3.64
CA ASN A 56 -9.63 -5.05 -4.45
C ASN A 56 -10.27 -6.38 -4.01
N ALA A 57 -11.26 -6.82 -4.78
CA ALA A 57 -12.14 -7.92 -4.39
C ALA A 57 -11.45 -9.28 -4.27
N VAL A 58 -10.36 -9.48 -5.03
CA VAL A 58 -9.63 -10.76 -5.13
C VAL A 58 -8.19 -10.67 -4.63
N LEU A 59 -7.77 -9.52 -4.10
CA LEU A 59 -6.42 -9.34 -3.57
C LEU A 59 -6.29 -10.12 -2.27
N GLU A 60 -5.37 -11.09 -2.24
CA GLU A 60 -5.14 -12.00 -1.12
C GLU A 60 -3.81 -11.71 -0.41
N ASP A 61 -2.85 -11.11 -1.13
CA ASP A 61 -1.49 -10.92 -0.63
C ASP A 61 -0.95 -9.50 -0.88
N VAL A 62 -0.42 -8.89 0.18
CA VAL A 62 0.26 -7.58 0.19
C VAL A 62 1.70 -7.66 0.68
N SER A 63 2.26 -8.87 0.83
CA SER A 63 3.61 -9.11 1.35
C SER A 63 4.70 -8.43 0.53
N ALA A 64 4.47 -8.22 -0.77
CA ALA A 64 5.38 -7.45 -1.63
C ALA A 64 5.61 -6.01 -1.14
N LEU A 65 4.73 -5.45 -0.30
CA LEU A 65 4.88 -4.12 0.28
C LEU A 65 5.54 -4.11 1.67
N GLU A 66 5.95 -5.26 2.22
CA GLU A 66 6.59 -5.33 3.55
C GLU A 66 7.93 -4.57 3.62
N ASN A 67 8.54 -4.24 2.49
CA ASN A 67 9.76 -3.42 2.43
C ASN A 67 9.50 -1.91 2.45
N VAL A 68 8.24 -1.47 2.43
CA VAL A 68 7.89 -0.05 2.52
C VAL A 68 8.12 0.43 3.95
N ALA A 69 9.16 1.24 4.14
CA ALA A 69 9.52 1.79 5.45
C ALA A 69 8.90 3.17 5.71
N TRP A 70 8.50 3.90 4.65
CA TRP A 70 8.05 5.28 4.77
C TRP A 70 6.79 5.56 3.94
N VAL A 71 5.77 6.11 4.59
CA VAL A 71 4.58 6.69 3.95
C VAL A 71 4.45 8.14 4.39
N GLY A 72 4.52 9.04 3.42
CA GLY A 72 4.48 10.49 3.64
C GLY A 72 3.11 11.02 4.03
N GLY A 73 2.01 10.28 3.77
CA GLY A 73 0.64 10.66 4.12
C GLY A 73 -0.10 9.57 4.89
N ASP A 74 -1.34 9.28 4.52
CA ASP A 74 -2.14 8.21 5.14
C ASP A 74 -1.75 6.83 4.60
N LEU A 75 -1.75 5.81 5.47
CA LEU A 75 -1.82 4.40 5.07
C LEU A 75 -3.27 3.95 5.16
N VAL A 76 -3.87 3.59 4.02
CA VAL A 76 -5.27 3.14 3.97
C VAL A 76 -5.36 1.77 3.32
N VAL A 77 -5.75 0.76 4.10
CA VAL A 77 -6.03 -0.61 3.62
C VAL A 77 -7.46 -0.97 4.00
N ARG A 78 -8.39 -0.86 3.06
CA ARG A 78 -9.82 -1.08 3.34
C ARG A 78 -10.61 -1.72 2.21
N ASP A 79 -11.72 -2.36 2.55
CA ASP A 79 -12.65 -2.92 1.56
C ASP A 79 -11.98 -3.96 0.64
N ASN A 80 -11.03 -4.75 1.16
CA ASN A 80 -10.39 -5.84 0.42
C ASN A 80 -10.86 -7.19 1.01
N PRO A 81 -12.02 -7.72 0.58
CA PRO A 81 -12.67 -8.85 1.25
C PRO A 81 -11.91 -10.18 1.17
N ALA A 82 -10.99 -10.34 0.21
CA ALA A 82 -10.14 -11.52 0.09
C ALA A 82 -8.79 -11.37 0.84
N LEU A 83 -8.41 -10.16 1.25
CA LEU A 83 -7.14 -9.88 1.92
C LEU A 83 -7.28 -10.19 3.40
N PRO A 84 -6.55 -11.15 3.99
CA PRO A 84 -6.65 -11.43 5.42
C PRO A 84 -6.36 -10.18 6.25
N ALA A 85 -7.21 -9.86 7.21
CA ALA A 85 -7.03 -8.69 8.07
C ALA A 85 -5.67 -8.74 8.80
N ALA A 86 -5.21 -9.93 9.18
CA ALA A 86 -3.90 -10.12 9.77
C ALA A 86 -2.74 -9.73 8.82
N ALA A 87 -2.88 -9.92 7.51
CA ALA A 87 -1.88 -9.49 6.53
C ALA A 87 -1.89 -7.96 6.38
N ALA A 88 -3.08 -7.35 6.34
CA ALA A 88 -3.21 -5.90 6.33
C ALA A 88 -2.65 -5.23 7.59
N ASP A 89 -2.90 -5.82 8.77
CA ASP A 89 -2.36 -5.35 10.04
C ASP A 89 -0.84 -5.50 10.09
N ARG A 90 -0.29 -6.64 9.61
CA ARG A 90 1.16 -6.84 9.51
C ARG A 90 1.82 -5.77 8.66
N LEU A 91 1.27 -5.51 7.47
CA LEU A 91 1.75 -4.43 6.60
C LEU A 91 1.76 -3.10 7.36
N ALA A 92 0.65 -2.74 8.02
CA ALA A 92 0.55 -1.50 8.78
C ALA A 92 1.56 -1.39 9.93
N THR A 93 1.93 -2.51 10.57
CA THR A 93 2.97 -2.53 11.61
C THR A 93 4.40 -2.62 11.07
N ALA A 94 4.59 -3.01 9.81
CA ALA A 94 5.90 -3.13 9.18
C ALA A 94 6.45 -1.77 8.69
N ILE A 95 5.57 -0.79 8.46
CA ILE A 95 5.99 0.55 8.04
C ILE A 95 6.54 1.33 9.24
N ASP A 96 7.83 1.67 9.18
CA ASP A 96 8.52 2.39 10.26
C ASP A 96 7.94 3.79 10.52
N HIS A 97 7.51 4.49 9.46
CA HIS A 97 6.97 5.85 9.56
C HIS A 97 5.76 6.08 8.65
N VAL A 98 4.68 6.57 9.25
CA VAL A 98 3.49 7.08 8.57
C VAL A 98 3.20 8.47 9.13
N SER A 99 3.29 9.52 8.32
CA SER A 99 3.02 10.90 8.80
C SER A 99 1.55 11.13 9.11
N GLY A 100 0.66 10.51 8.33
CA GLY A 100 -0.78 10.62 8.47
C GLY A 100 -1.39 9.53 9.34
N ARG A 101 -2.62 9.16 9.02
CA ARG A 101 -3.39 8.13 9.71
C ARG A 101 -3.12 6.76 9.12
N VAL A 102 -3.08 5.76 9.99
CA VAL A 102 -3.19 4.35 9.63
C VAL A 102 -4.64 3.91 9.74
N VAL A 103 -5.22 3.44 8.63
CA VAL A 103 -6.60 2.96 8.53
C VAL A 103 -6.61 1.55 7.95
N VAL A 104 -6.82 0.55 8.81
CA VAL A 104 -7.03 -0.84 8.42
C VAL A 104 -8.43 -1.28 8.87
N ARG A 105 -9.32 -1.62 7.93
CA ARG A 105 -10.71 -2.02 8.23
C ARG A 105 -11.35 -2.72 7.05
N ASP A 106 -12.44 -3.44 7.27
CA ASP A 106 -13.26 -4.01 6.19
C ASP A 106 -12.44 -4.90 5.22
N ASN A 107 -11.44 -5.61 5.76
CA ASN A 107 -10.65 -6.62 5.06
C ASN A 107 -11.16 -8.03 5.39
N GLY A 108 -10.69 -9.03 4.66
CA GLY A 108 -11.03 -10.44 4.82
C GLY A 108 -10.69 -11.03 6.19
N PRO A 109 -11.24 -12.22 6.51
CA PRO A 109 -11.03 -12.90 7.79
C PRO A 109 -9.59 -13.35 8.05
#